data_AF-A0A1Q6CNI6-F1
#
_entry.id   AF-A0A1Q6CNI6-F1
#
_cell.length_a   1.000
_cell.length_b   1.000
_cell.length_c   1.000
_cell.angle_alpha   90.00
_cell.angle_beta   90.00
_cell.angle_gamma   90.00
#
_symmetry.space_group_name_H-M   'P 1'
#
loop_
_entity.id
_entity.type
_entity.pdbx_description
1 polymer ?
#
loop_
_entity_poly.entity_id
_entity_poly.type
_entity_poly.pdbx_seq_one_letter_code
_entity_poly.pdbx_strand_id
1 'polypeptide(L)'
;MKNRVVSSFFMIFVASCASNGDVSHWHGESLGTLIEEYGTPQTFLKLEDGNKVIEYDGATALHKAANYCSLTFMIDRQNKILGASRKGNGTNCSNF
;
A
#
# COMPACT_ATOMS: atom_id res chain seq x y z
N MET A 1 -38.14 21.94 -30.78
CA MET A 1 -37.92 20.59 -30.24
C MET A 1 -36.71 20.64 -29.31
N LYS A 2 -36.92 20.22 -28.06
CA LYS A 2 -36.01 20.34 -26.92
C LYS A 2 -35.13 19.08 -26.82
N ASN A 3 -33.84 19.27 -26.51
CA ASN A 3 -32.87 18.25 -26.06
C ASN A 3 -32.44 17.28 -27.19
N ARG A 4 -31.16 16.96 -27.39
CA ARG A 4 -30.31 16.20 -26.47
C ARG A 4 -28.82 16.46 -26.78
N VAL A 5 -28.21 17.43 -26.09
CA VAL A 5 -26.74 17.58 -26.01
C VAL A 5 -26.21 16.82 -24.77
N VAL A 6 -26.80 15.66 -24.47
CA VAL A 6 -26.52 14.93 -23.24
C VAL A 6 -26.32 13.47 -23.58
N SER A 7 -25.17 13.11 -24.17
CA SER A 7 -24.88 11.68 -24.38
C SER A 7 -23.40 11.29 -24.41
N SER A 8 -22.45 12.18 -24.08
CA SER A 8 -21.03 11.78 -24.10
C SER A 8 -20.23 12.11 -22.85
N PHE A 9 -20.87 12.63 -21.80
CA PHE A 9 -20.24 12.84 -20.47
C PHE A 9 -20.28 11.60 -19.56
N PHE A 10 -20.51 10.41 -20.11
CA PHE A 10 -20.58 9.15 -19.35
C PHE A 10 -19.26 8.38 -19.39
N MET A 11 -18.11 9.07 -19.41
CA MET A 11 -16.81 8.43 -19.66
C MET A 11 -15.77 8.51 -18.53
N ILE A 12 -16.01 9.14 -17.37
CA ILE A 12 -14.94 9.23 -16.35
C ILE A 12 -15.50 9.14 -14.93
N PHE A 13 -15.98 7.97 -14.52
CA PHE A 13 -16.26 7.70 -13.10
C PHE A 13 -15.88 6.28 -12.68
N VAL A 14 -14.84 5.70 -13.28
CA VAL A 14 -14.02 4.69 -12.59
C VAL A 14 -13.01 5.43 -11.73
N ALA A 15 -13.50 6.07 -10.67
CA ALA A 15 -12.66 6.42 -9.55
C ALA A 15 -12.20 5.09 -8.94
N SER A 16 -11.00 4.64 -9.29
CA SER A 16 -10.33 3.55 -8.60
C SER A 16 -10.22 3.94 -7.13
N CYS A 17 -11.13 3.44 -6.30
CA CYS A 17 -10.96 3.45 -4.87
C CYS A 17 -9.69 2.65 -4.57
N ALA A 18 -8.58 3.35 -4.34
CA ALA A 18 -7.44 2.76 -3.67
C ALA A 18 -7.93 2.37 -2.28
N SER A 19 -8.16 1.07 -2.09
CA SER A 19 -8.49 0.51 -0.79
C SER A 19 -7.26 0.66 0.09
N ASN A 20 -7.25 1.69 0.94
CA ASN A 20 -6.29 1.80 2.03
C ASN A 20 -6.73 0.77 3.08
N GLY A 21 -6.16 -0.43 3.03
CA GLY A 21 -6.42 -1.44 4.04
C GLY A 21 -5.98 -0.97 5.42
N ASP A 22 -6.64 -1.44 6.47
CA ASP A 22 -6.30 -1.08 7.83
C ASP A 22 -4.90 -1.58 8.19
N VAL A 23 -4.01 -0.63 8.43
CA VAL A 23 -2.61 -0.84 8.84
C VAL A 23 -2.29 -0.10 10.14
N SER A 24 -3.32 0.44 10.81
CA SER A 24 -3.17 1.22 12.04
C SER A 24 -2.67 0.37 13.22
N HIS A 25 -3.00 -0.93 13.22
CA HIS A 25 -2.55 -1.89 14.22
C HIS A 25 -1.03 -2.05 14.31
N TRP A 26 -0.29 -1.68 13.27
CA TRP A 26 1.18 -1.73 13.27
C TRP A 26 1.81 -0.58 14.05
N HIS A 27 1.11 0.51 14.35
CA HIS A 27 1.72 1.65 15.02
C HIS A 27 2.28 1.27 16.41
N GLY A 28 3.56 1.55 16.65
CA GLY A 28 4.26 1.21 17.90
C GLY A 28 4.81 -0.22 17.99
N GLU A 29 4.46 -1.09 17.04
CA GLU A 29 5.02 -2.44 16.93
C GLU A 29 6.51 -2.39 16.60
N SER A 30 7.19 -3.50 16.88
CA SER A 30 8.62 -3.62 16.60
C SER A 30 8.89 -4.01 15.14
N LEU A 31 10.03 -3.60 14.61
CA LEU A 31 10.54 -4.12 13.33
C LEU A 31 10.71 -5.65 13.37
N GLY A 32 11.00 -6.23 14.54
CA GLY A 32 11.07 -7.68 14.70
C GLY A 32 9.75 -8.36 14.35
N THR A 33 8.63 -7.81 14.83
CA THR A 33 7.28 -8.28 14.54
C THR A 33 7.00 -8.29 13.03
N LEU A 34 7.43 -7.24 12.31
CA LEU A 34 7.32 -7.19 10.85
C LEU A 34 8.14 -8.27 10.14
N ILE A 35 9.35 -8.53 10.63
CA ILE A 35 10.24 -9.55 10.05
C ILE A 35 9.71 -10.95 10.32
N GLU A 36 9.07 -11.19 11.45
CA GLU A 36 8.41 -12.46 11.76
C GLU A 36 7.22 -12.72 10.85
N GLU A 37 6.40 -11.69 10.56
CA GLU A 37 5.20 -11.81 9.74
C GLU A 37 5.52 -11.89 8.23
N TYR A 38 6.36 -10.98 7.73
CA TYR A 38 6.59 -10.79 6.29
C TYR A 38 7.99 -11.21 5.83
N GLY A 39 8.85 -11.64 6.75
CA GLY A 39 10.23 -11.98 6.46
C GLY A 39 11.18 -10.76 6.45
N THR A 40 12.47 -11.05 6.26
CA THR A 40 13.48 -9.99 6.16
C THR A 40 13.29 -9.21 4.86
N PRO A 41 13.21 -7.87 4.91
CA PRO A 41 13.01 -7.07 3.71
C PRO A 41 14.25 -7.15 2.81
N GLN A 42 14.04 -7.27 1.50
CA GLN A 42 15.14 -7.32 0.54
C GLN A 42 15.90 -5.99 0.45
N THR A 43 15.18 -4.87 0.59
CA THR A 43 15.75 -3.52 0.57
C THR A 43 15.04 -2.63 1.59
N PHE A 44 15.72 -1.56 2.01
CA PHE A 44 15.14 -0.50 2.82
C PHE A 44 15.81 0.84 2.49
N LEU A 45 15.08 1.93 2.62
CA LEU A 45 15.61 3.28 2.53
C LEU A 45 15.94 3.78 3.93
N LYS A 46 17.18 4.21 4.15
CA LYS A 46 17.56 4.91 5.39
C LYS A 46 17.50 6.42 5.17
N LEU A 47 16.78 7.12 6.04
CA LEU A 47 16.65 8.57 6.04
C LEU A 47 17.78 9.22 6.87
N GLU A 48 18.04 10.51 6.62
CA GLU A 48 19.11 11.26 7.30
C GLU A 48 18.92 11.38 8.81
N ASP A 49 17.66 11.40 9.26
CA ASP A 49 17.27 11.41 10.68
C ASP A 49 17.44 10.04 11.38
N GLY A 50 17.89 9.02 10.64
CA GLY A 50 18.09 7.65 11.10
C GLY A 50 16.86 6.77 11.03
N ASN A 51 15.70 7.31 10.63
CA ASN A 51 14.50 6.52 10.36
C ASN A 51 14.69 5.67 9.10
N LYS A 52 13.83 4.66 8.92
CA LYS A 52 13.88 3.73 7.80
C LYS A 52 12.51 3.65 7.15
N VAL A 53 12.49 3.45 5.84
CA VAL A 53 11.30 3.09 5.09
C VAL A 53 11.53 1.71 4.50
N ILE A 54 10.59 0.80 4.76
CA ILE A 54 10.63 -0.59 4.32
C ILE A 54 9.41 -0.85 3.46
N GLU A 55 9.60 -1.51 2.32
CA GLU A 55 8.53 -1.88 1.42
C GLU A 55 8.47 -3.41 1.28
N TYR A 56 7.26 -3.96 1.43
CA TYR A 56 6.94 -5.36 1.21
C TYR A 56 5.96 -5.46 0.04
N ASP A 57 6.38 -6.16 -1.00
CA ASP A 57 5.52 -6.46 -2.15
C ASP A 57 4.70 -7.71 -1.90
N GLY A 58 3.38 -7.60 -2.03
CA GLY A 58 2.47 -8.73 -2.02
C GLY A 58 2.60 -9.51 -3.31
N ALA A 59 3.27 -10.65 -3.24
CA ALA A 59 3.41 -11.55 -4.37
C ALA A 59 2.05 -12.20 -4.71
N THR A 60 1.31 -11.63 -5.67
CA THR A 60 0.45 -12.45 -6.51
C THR A 60 1.28 -12.93 -7.70
N ALA A 61 1.23 -14.22 -7.98
CA ALA A 61 1.98 -14.91 -9.05
C ALA A 61 1.73 -14.36 -10.48
N LEU A 62 0.87 -13.35 -10.60
CA LEU A 62 0.61 -12.59 -11.80
C LEU A 62 1.04 -11.15 -11.53
N HIS A 63 2.34 -10.88 -11.69
CA HIS A 63 2.87 -9.56 -12.09
C HIS A 63 2.34 -9.17 -13.51
N LYS A 64 1.08 -9.46 -13.82
CA LYS A 64 0.37 -8.77 -14.89
C LYS A 64 0.14 -7.38 -14.35
N ALA A 65 0.48 -6.37 -15.14
CA ALA A 65 0.45 -4.93 -14.84
C ALA A 65 -0.86 -4.34 -14.24
N ALA A 66 -1.83 -5.18 -13.87
CA ALA A 66 -3.15 -4.83 -13.37
C ALA A 66 -3.38 -5.16 -11.88
N ASN A 67 -2.50 -5.91 -11.19
CA ASN A 67 -2.72 -6.32 -9.78
C ASN A 67 -1.40 -6.30 -8.98
N TYR A 68 -1.13 -5.21 -8.26
CA TYR A 68 -0.06 -5.10 -7.28
C TYR A 68 -0.63 -4.65 -5.93
N CYS A 69 -0.04 -5.12 -4.85
CA CYS A 69 -0.28 -4.59 -3.51
C CYS A 69 1.07 -4.48 -2.80
N SER A 70 1.38 -3.31 -2.27
CA SER A 70 2.60 -3.01 -1.54
C SER A 70 2.23 -2.48 -0.16
N LEU A 71 2.98 -2.91 0.85
CA LEU A 71 2.93 -2.42 2.21
C LEU A 71 4.21 -1.65 2.50
N THR A 72 4.08 -0.37 2.81
CA THR A 72 5.19 0.50 3.19
C THR A 72 5.12 0.80 4.68
N PHE A 73 6.23 0.62 5.39
CA PHE A 73 6.37 0.91 6.81
C PHE A 73 7.43 1.98 7.04
N MET A 74 7.10 2.98 7.86
CA MET A 74 8.06 3.94 8.39
C MET A 74 8.48 3.48 9.78
N ILE A 75 9.78 3.32 9.98
CA ILE A 75 10.40 2.79 11.20
C ILE A 75 11.28 3.87 11.81
N ASP A 76 11.19 4.09 13.12
CA ASP A 76 12.06 5.01 13.83
C ASP A 76 13.45 4.43 14.12
N ARG A 77 14.30 5.26 14.74
CA ARG A 77 15.66 4.88 15.16
C ARG A 77 15.69 3.78 16.23
N GLN A 78 14.60 3.61 16.98
CA GLN A 78 14.41 2.60 18.01
C GLN A 78 13.82 1.29 17.44
N ASN A 79 13.71 1.19 16.11
CA ASN A 79 13.10 0.06 15.40
C ASN A 79 11.61 -0.14 15.76
N LYS A 80 10.88 0.95 15.99
CA LYS A 80 9.42 0.97 16.16
C LYS A 80 8.73 1.53 14.93
N ILE A 81 7.56 1.00 14.62
CA ILE A 81 6.77 1.44 13.47
C ILE A 81 6.08 2.77 13.83
N LEU A 82 6.41 3.83 13.09
CA LEU A 82 5.77 5.14 13.18
C LEU A 82 4.47 5.19 12.39
N GLY A 83 4.40 4.44 11.30
CA GLY A 83 3.23 4.40 10.45
C GLY A 83 3.38 3.38 9.34
N ALA A 84 2.25 2.99 8.79
CA ALA A 84 2.17 2.05 7.70
C ALA A 84 1.22 2.60 6.63
N SER A 85 1.48 2.24 5.38
CA SER A 85 0.62 2.55 4.25
C SER A 85 0.47 1.32 3.39
N ARG A 86 -0.75 1.06 2.93
CA ARG A 86 -1.04 0.02 1.96
C ARG A 86 -1.42 0.68 0.66
N LYS A 87 -0.76 0.29 -0.42
CA LYS A 87 -1.05 0.79 -1.77
C LYS A 87 -1.20 -0.37 -2.73
N GLY A 88 -2.26 -0.36 -3.50
CA GLY A 88 -2.41 -1.33 -4.59
C GLY A 88 -3.59 -1.01 -5.47
N ASN A 89 -3.78 -1.85 -6.49
CA ASN A 89 -4.91 -1.80 -7.39
C ASN A 89 -5.72 -3.10 -7.33
N GLY A 90 -7.04 -2.97 -7.52
CA GLY A 90 -7.97 -4.10 -7.46
C GLY A 90 -8.31 -4.56 -6.04
N THR A 91 -8.92 -5.74 -5.93
CA THR A 91 -9.36 -6.34 -4.67
C THR A 91 -8.27 -7.10 -3.93
N ASN A 92 -7.09 -7.33 -4.53
CA ASN A 92 -6.06 -8.18 -3.96
C ASN A 92 -5.37 -7.62 -2.70
N CYS A 93 -5.57 -6.34 -2.37
CA CYS A 93 -5.14 -5.78 -1.09
C CYS A 93 -6.02 -6.18 0.12
N SER A 94 -7.06 -6.99 -0.09
CA SER A 94 -7.94 -7.50 0.98
C SER A 94 -7.42 -8.76 1.68
N ASN A 95 -6.46 -9.48 1.09
CA ASN A 95 -5.96 -10.78 1.59
C ASN A 95 -4.50 -10.69 2.08
N PHE A 96 -4.10 -9.52 2.58
CA PHE A 96 -2.79 -9.28 3.17
C PHE A 96 -2.83 -9.48 4.68
#